data_AF-A0A0A7T236-F1
#
_entry.id   AF-A0A0A7T236-F1
#
_cell.length_a   1.000
_cell.length_b   1.000
_cell.length_c   1.000
_cell.angle_alpha   90.00
_cell.angle_beta   90.00
_cell.angle_gamma   90.00
#
_symmetry.space_group_name_H-M   'P 1'
#
loop_
_entity.id
_entity.type
_entity.pdbx_description
1 polymer ?
#
loop_
_entity_poly.entity_id
_entity_poly.type
_entity_poly.pdbx_seq_one_letter_code
_entity_poly.pdbx_strand_id
1 'polypeptide(L)'
;MQAKLVNKVVIKRNGHVVDWDSFRIQTAVFKAAINGKYKDKPLHANMIANNVTKVVEKVIAELSFEKIEIETIQNQVIKQLNDFDKDVARDFLAYKTKQNIEQRH
;
A
#
# COMPACT_ATOMS: atom_id res chain seq x y z
N MET A 1 -15.13 -12.02 2.13
CA MET A 1 -14.31 -10.85 1.73
C MET A 1 -13.46 -11.16 0.50
N GLN A 2 -12.75 -12.30 0.46
CA GLN A 2 -11.95 -12.74 -0.70
C GLN A 2 -12.68 -12.68 -2.05
N ALA A 3 -13.93 -13.14 -2.14
CA ALA A 3 -14.69 -13.14 -3.40
C ALA A 3 -14.85 -11.76 -4.06
N LYS A 4 -14.84 -10.66 -3.29
CA LYS A 4 -14.97 -9.29 -3.83
C LYS A 4 -13.67 -8.75 -4.42
N LEU A 5 -12.53 -9.35 -4.09
CA LEU A 5 -11.20 -8.94 -4.57
C LEU A 5 -10.76 -9.71 -5.81
N VAL A 6 -11.31 -10.91 -6.06
CA VAL A 6 -10.91 -11.79 -7.19
C VAL A 6 -11.05 -11.10 -8.54
N ASN A 7 -12.07 -10.26 -8.74
CA ASN A 7 -12.29 -9.56 -9.99
C ASN A 7 -11.62 -8.18 -10.03
N LYS A 8 -10.93 -7.76 -8.96
CA LYS A 8 -10.29 -6.45 -8.91
C LYS A 8 -8.95 -6.49 -9.66
N VAL A 9 -8.71 -5.45 -10.43
CA VAL A 9 -7.43 -5.23 -11.12
C VAL A 9 -6.90 -3.84 -10.79
N VAL A 10 -5.57 -3.70 -10.82
CA VAL A 10 -4.87 -2.45 -10.56
C VAL A 10 -4.32 -1.89 -11.86
N ILE A 11 -4.71 -0.65 -12.16
CA ILE A 11 -4.13 0.15 -13.25
C ILE A 11 -2.85 0.80 -12.72
N LYS A 12 -1.71 0.42 -13.29
CA LYS A 12 -0.41 1.03 -13.01
C LYS A 12 -0.29 2.37 -13.72
N ARG A 13 0.70 3.16 -13.32
CA ARG A 13 0.97 4.50 -13.87
C ARG A 13 1.25 4.52 -15.38
N ASN A 14 1.84 3.45 -15.89
CA ASN A 14 2.11 3.27 -17.32
C ASN A 14 0.90 2.71 -18.09
N GLY A 15 -0.28 2.65 -17.46
CA GLY A 15 -1.50 2.09 -18.04
C GLY A 15 -1.58 0.56 -18.01
N HIS A 16 -0.53 -0.15 -17.56
CA HIS A 16 -0.59 -1.61 -17.47
C HIS A 16 -1.58 -2.04 -16.39
N VAL A 17 -2.42 -3.02 -16.74
CA VAL A 17 -3.38 -3.63 -15.83
C VAL A 17 -2.76 -4.91 -15.26
N VAL A 18 -2.85 -5.07 -13.95
CA VAL A 18 -2.42 -6.30 -13.25
C VAL A 18 -3.48 -6.75 -12.26
N ASP A 19 -3.49 -8.02 -11.91
CA ASP A 19 -4.41 -8.55 -10.91
C ASP A 19 -4.16 -7.93 -9.53
N TRP A 20 -5.21 -7.86 -8.73
CA TRP A 20 -5.12 -7.47 -7.33
C TRP A 20 -4.22 -8.43 -6.55
N ASP A 21 -3.26 -7.86 -5.82
CA ASP A 21 -2.34 -8.61 -4.96
C ASP A 21 -2.02 -7.76 -3.72
N SER A 22 -2.62 -8.11 -2.60
CA SER A 22 -2.44 -7.39 -1.34
C SER A 22 -1.05 -7.58 -0.72
N PHE A 23 -0.33 -8.63 -1.11
CA PHE A 23 1.05 -8.84 -0.66
C PHE A 23 1.98 -7.72 -1.12
N ARG A 24 1.68 -7.07 -2.25
CA ARG A 24 2.39 -5.87 -2.72
C ARG A 24 2.24 -4.70 -1.76
N ILE A 25 1.06 -4.53 -1.17
CA ILE A 25 0.78 -3.48 -0.18
C ILE A 25 1.56 -3.79 1.09
N GLN A 26 1.44 -5.01 1.60
CA GLN A 26 2.15 -5.45 2.80
C GLN A 26 3.67 -5.26 2.65
N THR A 27 4.23 -5.69 1.52
CA THR A 27 5.66 -5.55 1.23
C THR A 27 6.09 -4.08 1.19
N ALA A 28 5.30 -3.20 0.55
CA ALA A 28 5.63 -1.79 0.46
C ALA A 28 5.58 -1.10 1.84
N VAL A 29 4.57 -1.39 2.66
CA VAL A 29 4.46 -0.85 4.02
C VAL A 29 5.56 -1.38 4.92
N PHE A 30 5.86 -2.68 4.83
CA PHE A 30 6.97 -3.29 5.56
C PHE A 30 8.31 -2.62 5.23
N LYS A 31 8.61 -2.43 3.94
CA LYS A 31 9.82 -1.74 3.48
C LYS A 31 9.93 -0.31 4.01
N ALA A 32 8.83 0.44 4.03
CA ALA A 32 8.82 1.78 4.61
C ALA A 32 9.11 1.73 6.12
N ALA A 33 8.45 0.85 6.86
CA ALA A 33 8.62 0.71 8.30
C ALA A 33 10.04 0.26 8.69
N ILE A 34 10.58 -0.79 8.03
CA ILE A 34 11.90 -1.37 8.34
C ILE A 34 13.07 -0.49 7.87
N ASN A 35 12.89 0.34 6.85
CA ASN A 35 13.97 1.24 6.44
C ASN A 35 13.97 2.57 7.22
N GLY A 36 12.93 2.82 8.01
CA GLY A 36 12.79 4.01 8.85
C GLY A 36 12.69 3.66 10.33
N LYS A 37 11.59 4.07 10.97
CA LYS A 37 11.37 3.98 12.43
C LYS A 37 11.61 2.60 13.06
N TYR A 38 11.32 1.51 12.34
CA TYR A 38 11.38 0.15 12.88
C TYR A 38 12.58 -0.66 12.37
N LYS A 39 13.68 0.00 11.97
CA LYS A 39 14.89 -0.64 11.44
C LYS A 39 15.39 -1.86 12.19
N ASP A 40 15.43 -1.77 13.51
CA ASP A 40 15.91 -2.87 14.36
C ASP A 40 14.76 -3.68 15.00
N LYS A 41 13.53 -3.51 14.49
CA LYS A 41 12.30 -4.10 15.03
C LYS A 41 11.44 -4.75 13.93
N PRO A 42 11.92 -5.81 13.27
CA PRO A 42 11.23 -6.43 12.13
C PRO A 42 9.85 -6.98 12.47
N LEU A 43 9.65 -7.48 13.69
CA LEU A 43 8.32 -7.93 14.14
C LEU A 43 7.31 -6.78 14.17
N HIS A 44 7.71 -5.61 14.68
CA HIS A 44 6.84 -4.43 14.71
C HIS A 44 6.55 -3.90 13.31
N ALA A 45 7.57 -3.83 12.45
CA ALA A 45 7.39 -3.45 11.04
C ALA A 45 6.38 -4.36 10.33
N ASN A 46 6.46 -5.68 10.57
CA ASN A 46 5.52 -6.64 10.00
C ASN A 46 4.10 -6.50 10.59
N MET A 47 3.97 -6.21 11.88
CA MET A 47 2.66 -5.93 12.51
C MET A 47 1.96 -4.73 11.87
N ILE A 48 2.67 -3.62 11.68
CA ILE A 48 2.14 -2.43 10.99
C ILE A 48 1.72 -2.77 9.56
N ALA A 49 2.58 -3.46 8.81
CA ALA A 49 2.29 -3.87 7.44
C ALA A 49 1.03 -4.73 7.32
N ASN A 50 0.87 -5.73 8.20
CA ASN A 50 -0.30 -6.59 8.25
C ASN A 50 -1.58 -5.81 8.58
N ASN A 51 -1.54 -4.95 9.59
CA ASN A 51 -2.70 -4.19 10.04
C ASN A 51 -3.18 -3.21 8.96
N VAL A 52 -2.26 -2.46 8.35
CA VAL A 52 -2.58 -1.54 7.26
C VAL A 52 -3.14 -2.28 6.06
N THR A 53 -2.52 -3.40 5.67
CA THR A 53 -2.97 -4.19 4.51
C THR A 53 -4.39 -4.70 4.70
N LYS A 54 -4.73 -5.25 5.87
CA LYS A 54 -6.10 -5.71 6.17
C LYS A 54 -7.15 -4.61 6.05
N VAL A 55 -6.84 -3.40 6.53
CA VAL A 55 -7.78 -2.28 6.45
C VAL A 55 -7.93 -1.80 5.02
N VAL A 56 -6.82 -1.68 4.28
CA VAL A 56 -6.86 -1.29 2.86
C VAL A 56 -7.63 -2.33 2.03
N GLU A 57 -7.38 -3.63 2.23
CA GLU A 57 -8.13 -4.71 1.57
C GLU A 57 -9.63 -4.58 1.79
N LYS A 58 -10.06 -4.33 3.03
CA LYS A 58 -11.47 -4.15 3.35
C LYS A 58 -12.07 -2.97 2.58
N VAL A 59 -11.38 -1.83 2.57
CA VAL A 59 -11.83 -0.63 1.84
C VAL A 59 -11.90 -0.90 0.34
N ILE A 60 -10.89 -1.55 -0.24
CA ILE A 60 -10.87 -1.87 -1.67
C ILE A 60 -11.96 -2.88 -2.05
N ALA A 61 -12.22 -3.88 -1.21
CA ALA A 61 -13.26 -4.86 -1.43
C ALA A 61 -14.67 -4.24 -1.43
N GLU A 62 -14.85 -3.09 -0.78
CA GLU A 62 -16.12 -2.35 -0.71
C GLU A 62 -16.33 -1.39 -1.88
N LEU A 63 -15.30 -1.11 -2.69
CA LEU A 63 -15.42 -0.27 -3.88
C LEU A 63 -16.28 -0.98 -4.94
N SER A 64 -17.18 -0.23 -5.58
CA SER A 64 -18.06 -0.75 -6.63
C SER A 64 -17.32 -1.07 -7.94
N PHE A 65 -16.20 -0.41 -8.21
CA PHE A 65 -15.45 -0.53 -9.45
C PHE A 65 -14.39 -1.63 -9.40
N GLU A 66 -14.28 -2.41 -10.48
CA GLU A 66 -13.31 -3.51 -10.59
C GLU A 66 -11.89 -3.03 -10.90
N LYS A 67 -11.75 -1.92 -11.64
CA LYS A 67 -10.45 -1.36 -12.01
C LYS A 67 -10.06 -0.22 -11.07
N ILE A 68 -8.90 -0.33 -10.44
CA ILE A 68 -8.46 0.60 -9.40
C ILE A 68 -7.12 1.21 -9.80
N GLU A 69 -7.05 2.53 -9.85
CA GLU A 69 -5.78 3.23 -10.03
C GLU A 69 -4.82 2.97 -8.86
N ILE A 70 -3.55 2.70 -9.14
CA ILE A 70 -2.54 2.46 -8.11
C ILE A 70 -2.43 3.61 -7.11
N GLU A 71 -2.67 4.84 -7.57
CA GLU A 71 -2.66 6.04 -6.71
C GLU A 71 -3.77 6.00 -5.66
N THR A 72 -4.95 5.44 -5.98
CA THR A 72 -6.05 5.25 -5.02
C THR A 72 -5.63 4.33 -3.88
N ILE A 73 -4.94 3.23 -4.20
CA ILE A 73 -4.43 2.28 -3.20
C ILE A 73 -3.38 2.96 -2.33
N GLN A 74 -2.43 3.67 -2.94
CA GLN A 74 -1.36 4.35 -2.20
C GLN A 74 -1.91 5.44 -1.27
N ASN A 75 -2.90 6.21 -1.72
CA ASN A 75 -3.55 7.23 -0.89
C ASN A 75 -4.28 6.59 0.29
N GLN A 76 -4.94 5.45 0.07
CA GLN A 76 -5.57 4.71 1.15
C GLN A 76 -4.55 4.17 2.16
N VAL A 77 -3.41 3.65 1.69
CA VAL A 77 -2.30 3.22 2.56
C VAL A 77 -1.79 4.38 3.42
N ILE A 78 -1.53 5.55 2.81
CA ILE A 78 -1.05 6.74 3.52
C ILE A 78 -2.07 7.21 4.55
N LYS A 79 -3.36 7.20 4.20
CA LYS A 79 -4.44 7.54 5.14
C LYS A 79 -4.40 6.63 6.36
N GLN A 80 -4.36 5.31 6.14
CA GLN A 80 -4.29 4.35 7.24
C GLN A 80 -2.99 4.50 8.07
N LEU A 81 -1.85 4.68 7.42
CA LEU A 81 -0.60 4.89 8.13
C LEU A 81 -0.62 6.17 8.98
N ASN A 82 -1.27 7.25 8.56
CA ASN A 82 -1.40 8.44 9.40
C ASN A 82 -2.21 8.19 10.68
N ASP A 83 -3.16 7.26 10.65
CA ASP A 83 -3.95 6.86 11.81
C ASP A 83 -3.17 5.89 12.73
N PHE A 84 -2.38 4.97 12.15
CA PHE A 84 -1.60 3.98 12.91
C PHE A 84 -0.24 4.50 13.40
N ASP A 85 0.57 5.08 12.52
CA ASP A 85 1.93 5.56 12.79
C ASP A 85 2.37 6.62 11.77
N LYS A 86 2.27 7.90 12.17
CA LYS A 86 2.59 9.06 11.31
C LYS A 86 4.03 9.08 10.79
N ASP A 87 4.98 8.50 11.53
CA ASP A 87 6.37 8.46 11.07
C ASP A 87 6.52 7.47 9.92
N VAL A 88 5.90 6.29 10.02
CA VAL A 88 5.87 5.32 8.92
C VAL A 88 5.10 5.87 7.72
N ALA A 89 4.05 6.68 7.94
CA ALA A 89 3.36 7.39 6.86
C ALA A 89 4.31 8.32 6.09
N ARG A 90 5.16 9.07 6.82
CA ARG A 90 6.18 9.94 6.25
C ARG A 90 7.23 9.13 5.46
N ASP A 91 7.73 8.04 6.03
CA ASP A 91 8.70 7.16 5.38
C ASP A 91 8.13 6.54 4.09
N PHE A 92 6.86 6.13 4.12
CA PHE A 92 6.16 5.60 2.96
C PHE A 92 5.97 6.65 1.86
N LEU A 93 5.63 7.89 2.22
CA LEU A 93 5.51 9.01 1.29
C LEU A 93 6.86 9.36 0.64
N ALA A 94 7.95 9.32 1.39
CA ALA A 94 9.29 9.54 0.85
C ALA A 94 9.67 8.45 -0.17
N TYR A 95 9.40 7.18 0.17
CA TYR A 95 9.58 6.05 -0.74
C TYR A 95 8.73 6.18 -2.02
N LYS A 96 7.45 6.55 -1.89
CA LYS A 96 6.55 6.83 -3.03
C LYS A 96 7.09 7.95 -3.91
N THR A 97 7.51 9.07 -3.34
CA THR A 97 8.04 10.23 -4.07
C THR A 97 9.29 9.86 -4.86
N LYS A 98 10.23 9.12 -4.27
CA LYS A 98 11.43 8.63 -4.95
C LYS A 98 11.08 7.76 -6.17
N GLN A 99 10.19 6.79 -5.98
CA GLN A 99 9.71 5.93 -7.07
C GLN A 99 8.98 6.69 -8.17
N ASN A 100 8.24 7.76 -7.83
CA ASN A 100 7.55 8.60 -8.80
C ASN A 100 8.50 9.41 -9.68
N ILE A 101 9.62 9.86 -9.11
CA ILE A 101 10.67 10.57 -9.86
C ILE A 101 11.37 9.58 -10.80
N GLU A 102 11.77 8.41 -10.30
CA GLU A 102 12.48 7.38 -11.08
C GLU A 102 11.64 6.81 -12.25
N GLN A 103 10.32 6.78 -12.14
CA GLN A 103 9.42 6.26 -13.20
C GLN A 103 8.97 7.32 -14.22
N ARG A 104 9.38 8.58 -14.06
CA ARG A 104 9.08 9.69 -14.99
C ARG A 104 10.23 10.00 -15.96
N HIS A 105 11.38 9.35 -15.78
CA HIS A 105 12.56 9.44 -16.64
C HIS A 105 12.75 8.12 -17.40
#